data_AF-A0A931S2X5-F1
#
_entry.id   AF-A0A931S2X5-F1
#
_cell.length_a   1.000
_cell.length_b   1.000
_cell.length_c   1.000
_cell.angle_alpha   90.00
_cell.angle_beta   90.00
_cell.angle_gamma   90.00
#
_symmetry.space_group_name_H-M   'P 1'
#
loop_
_entity.id
_entity.type
_entity.pdbx_description
1 polymer ?
#
loop_
_entity_poly.entity_id
_entity_poly.type
_entity_poly.pdbx_seq_one_letter_code
_entity_poly.pdbx_strand_id
1 'polypeptide(L)'
;MRKYFLVLLVLALMAGCQKADLHHDLTEIEADEIINLLHQNTIEAEKRKEVSGQEVSWVVVVPKLDLPDARRILIANSFPKRKELGLSGVYKEKGLIPTPDEQKARFLLALKGEIINSLEKIPGVVDADVVLNVPDEDEFAEFESAEKRPTASVVIRSRSGDDLSLTEGKVQRFVANSVPKLNPNDVAVIISRTGGTTIAPSSTSTLLPPSTGVPPAVSVPSPVEEGADFVELAGMKVEEGSIGRLKLFFIGLLLLLMVVSAVLLIMVVRFNRLRVRFQTGTPIEGVPVGGGEQQLLGGGEGGGTEGTFDVGRRGG
;
A
#
# COMPACT_ATOMS: atom_id res chain seq x y z
N MET A 1 -9.51 -29.21 -25.78
CA MET A 1 -9.01 -28.91 -24.42
C MET A 1 -7.91 -27.83 -24.40
N ARG A 2 -6.88 -27.87 -25.28
CA ARG A 2 -5.80 -26.85 -25.31
C ARG A 2 -6.25 -25.38 -25.45
N LYS A 3 -7.31 -25.11 -26.23
CA LYS A 3 -7.87 -23.75 -26.41
C LYS A 3 -8.55 -23.22 -25.13
N TYR A 4 -9.18 -24.09 -24.35
CA TYR A 4 -9.84 -23.71 -23.08
C TYR A 4 -8.82 -23.53 -21.95
N PHE A 5 -7.74 -24.32 -21.95
CA PHE A 5 -6.62 -24.14 -21.02
C PHE A 5 -5.94 -22.78 -21.19
N LEU A 6 -5.74 -22.35 -22.44
CA LEU A 6 -5.17 -21.03 -22.75
C LEU A 6 -6.09 -19.89 -22.30
N VAL A 7 -7.41 -20.02 -22.48
CA VAL A 7 -8.39 -19.03 -22.00
C VAL A 7 -8.44 -18.98 -20.47
N LEU A 8 -8.36 -20.13 -19.79
CA LEU A 8 -8.38 -20.20 -18.33
C LEU A 8 -7.08 -19.66 -17.70
N LEU A 9 -5.92 -19.88 -18.33
CA LEU A 9 -4.63 -19.29 -17.95
C LEU A 9 -4.65 -17.76 -18.09
N VAL A 10 -5.18 -17.23 -19.20
CA VAL A 10 -5.32 -15.78 -19.41
C VAL A 10 -6.30 -15.15 -18.42
N LEU A 11 -7.39 -15.85 -18.08
CA LEU A 11 -8.34 -15.39 -17.08
C LEU A 11 -7.74 -15.39 -15.66
N ALA A 12 -6.90 -16.38 -15.34
CA ALA A 12 -6.19 -16.45 -14.07
C ALA A 12 -5.16 -15.32 -13.92
N LEU A 13 -4.46 -14.96 -15.00
CA LEU A 13 -3.51 -13.84 -15.02
C LEU A 13 -4.19 -12.47 -14.78
N MET A 14 -5.48 -12.33 -15.12
CA MET A 14 -6.24 -11.09 -14.92
C MET A 14 -6.79 -10.90 -13.50
N ALA A 15 -6.81 -11.95 -12.66
CA ALA A 15 -7.37 -11.88 -11.30
C ALA A 15 -6.40 -11.33 -10.23
N GLY A 16 -5.16 -11.01 -10.60
CA GLY A 16 -4.06 -10.74 -9.65
C GLY A 16 -3.91 -9.30 -9.12
N CYS A 17 -4.65 -8.32 -9.63
CA CYS A 17 -4.38 -6.91 -9.28
C CYS A 17 -5.20 -6.44 -8.06
N GLN A 18 -4.90 -6.99 -6.89
CA GLN A 18 -5.45 -6.50 -5.61
C GLN A 18 -4.48 -5.48 -4.99
N LYS A 19 -4.84 -4.20 -5.08
CA LYS A 19 -4.16 -3.10 -4.39
C LYS A 19 -4.83 -2.83 -3.04
N ALA A 20 -4.03 -2.45 -2.06
CA ALA A 20 -4.47 -2.08 -0.72
C ALA A 20 -3.99 -0.67 -0.37
N ASP A 21 -4.78 0.02 0.43
CA ASP A 21 -4.47 1.37 0.89
C ASP A 21 -3.40 1.28 2.00
N LEU A 22 -2.29 2.01 1.83
CA LEU A 22 -1.16 2.00 2.76
C LEU A 22 -1.27 3.11 3.80
N HIS A 23 -1.59 4.33 3.35
CA HIS A 23 -1.74 5.51 4.20
C HIS A 23 -2.67 6.54 3.56
N HIS A 24 -3.47 7.21 4.38
CA HIS A 24 -4.45 8.23 3.99
C HIS A 24 -4.03 9.62 4.49
N ASP A 25 -4.82 10.63 4.15
CA ASP A 25 -4.68 12.01 4.65
C ASP A 25 -3.32 12.66 4.37
N LEU A 26 -2.69 12.30 3.24
CA LEU A 26 -1.40 12.84 2.86
C LEU A 26 -1.54 14.10 2.02
N THR A 27 -0.60 15.02 2.19
CA THR A 27 -0.38 16.09 1.20
C THR A 27 0.25 15.53 -0.09
N GLU A 28 0.15 16.25 -1.20
CA GLU A 28 0.75 15.81 -2.47
C GLU A 28 2.26 15.57 -2.34
N ILE A 29 2.95 16.47 -1.65
CA ILE A 29 4.40 16.39 -1.42
C ILE A 29 4.73 15.14 -0.60
N GLU A 30 4.00 14.86 0.47
CA GLU A 30 4.22 13.66 1.29
C GLU A 30 3.94 12.37 0.53
N ALA A 31 2.87 12.34 -0.28
CA ALA A 31 2.58 11.19 -1.12
C ALA A 31 3.70 10.92 -2.13
N ASP A 32 4.24 11.97 -2.76
CA ASP A 32 5.36 11.85 -3.71
C ASP A 32 6.65 11.39 -3.01
N GLU A 33 6.94 11.88 -1.80
CA GLU A 33 8.08 11.41 -1.00
C GLU A 33 7.95 9.91 -0.64
N ILE A 34 6.77 9.48 -0.22
CA ILE A 34 6.49 8.07 0.10
C ILE A 34 6.62 7.19 -1.14
N ILE A 35 6.08 7.62 -2.27
CA ILE A 35 6.17 6.87 -3.54
C ILE A 35 7.64 6.71 -3.95
N ASN A 36 8.42 7.78 -3.90
CA ASN A 36 9.84 7.74 -4.23
C ASN A 36 10.61 6.78 -3.31
N LEU A 37 10.31 6.78 -2.00
CA LEU A 37 10.91 5.85 -1.06
C LEU A 37 10.57 4.39 -1.37
N LEU A 38 9.31 4.10 -1.70
CA LEU A 38 8.85 2.75 -2.01
C LEU A 38 9.44 2.25 -3.34
N HIS A 39 9.50 3.11 -4.37
CA HIS A 39 10.13 2.78 -5.65
C HIS A 39 11.62 2.47 -5.50
N GLN A 40 12.34 3.20 -4.64
CA GLN A 40 13.75 2.89 -4.33
C GLN A 40 13.93 1.53 -3.66
N ASN A 41 12.91 1.02 -2.98
CA ASN A 41 12.90 -0.31 -2.36
C ASN A 41 12.21 -1.37 -3.25
N THR A 42 12.04 -1.11 -4.55
CA THR A 42 11.44 -2.03 -5.53
C THR A 42 9.97 -2.39 -5.21
N ILE A 43 9.25 -1.53 -4.47
CA ILE A 43 7.82 -1.69 -4.21
C ILE A 43 7.05 -0.77 -5.16
N GLU A 44 6.15 -1.35 -5.97
CA GLU A 44 5.24 -0.55 -6.78
C GLU A 44 4.22 0.18 -5.90
N ALA A 45 4.16 1.50 -6.04
CA ALA A 45 3.23 2.35 -5.31
C ALA A 45 2.60 3.37 -6.26
N GLU A 46 1.32 3.64 -6.07
CA GLU A 46 0.56 4.64 -6.82
C GLU A 46 -0.12 5.63 -5.86
N LYS A 47 -0.26 6.90 -6.28
CA LYS A 47 -1.10 7.88 -5.57
C LYS A 47 -2.52 7.87 -6.11
N ARG A 48 -3.49 7.84 -5.20
CA ARG A 48 -4.91 8.06 -5.48
C ARG A 48 -5.33 9.36 -4.83
N LYS A 49 -6.02 10.21 -5.58
CA LYS A 49 -6.64 11.42 -5.03
C LYS A 49 -7.88 11.04 -4.23
N GLU A 50 -7.98 11.54 -3.02
CA GLU A 50 -9.15 11.42 -2.15
C GLU A 50 -9.72 12.82 -1.91
N VAL A 51 -11.04 12.95 -2.05
CA VAL A 51 -11.73 14.24 -1.87
C VAL A 51 -12.75 14.04 -0.77
N SER A 52 -12.50 14.67 0.38
CA SER A 52 -13.40 14.65 1.53
C SER A 52 -13.97 16.05 1.72
N GLY A 53 -15.23 16.25 1.33
CA GLY A 53 -15.86 17.57 1.35
C GLY A 53 -15.16 18.58 0.43
N GLN A 54 -14.60 19.64 1.02
CA GLN A 54 -13.83 20.67 0.32
C GLN A 54 -12.31 20.45 0.37
N GLU A 55 -11.86 19.42 1.10
CA GLU A 55 -10.45 19.12 1.28
C GLU A 55 -9.99 18.04 0.30
N VAL A 56 -8.79 18.24 -0.24
CA VAL A 56 -8.13 17.31 -1.16
C VAL A 56 -6.99 16.66 -0.40
N SER A 57 -7.09 15.35 -0.19
CA SER A 57 -6.05 14.52 0.38
C SER A 57 -5.57 13.49 -0.65
N TRP A 58 -4.45 12.85 -0.34
CA TRP A 58 -3.88 11.78 -1.15
C TRP A 58 -3.75 10.51 -0.34
N VAL A 59 -3.96 9.38 -1.03
CA VAL A 59 -3.81 8.04 -0.48
C VAL A 59 -2.73 7.33 -1.30
N VAL A 60 -1.77 6.72 -0.63
CA VAL A 60 -0.79 5.85 -1.28
C VAL A 60 -1.30 4.42 -1.26
N VAL A 61 -1.30 3.76 -2.42
CA VAL A 61 -1.75 2.38 -2.61
C VAL A 61 -0.63 1.50 -3.13
N VAL A 62 -0.56 0.28 -2.60
CA VAL A 62 0.47 -0.71 -2.94
C VAL A 62 -0.18 -2.07 -3.22
N PRO A 63 0.47 -2.98 -3.96
CA PRO A 63 0.02 -4.37 -4.05
C PRO A 63 -0.18 -4.98 -2.66
N LYS A 64 -1.27 -5.74 -2.48
CA LYS A 64 -1.60 -6.34 -1.18
C LYS A 64 -0.49 -7.26 -0.65
N LEU A 65 0.30 -7.84 -1.55
CA LEU A 65 1.45 -8.69 -1.21
C LEU A 65 2.58 -7.89 -0.53
N ASP A 66 2.80 -6.65 -0.96
CA ASP A 66 3.92 -5.80 -0.51
C ASP A 66 3.55 -4.89 0.66
N LEU A 67 2.27 -4.85 1.06
CA LEU A 67 1.76 -4.01 2.14
C LEU A 67 2.56 -4.12 3.46
N PRO A 68 2.94 -5.32 3.95
CA PRO A 68 3.72 -5.43 5.19
C PRO A 68 5.11 -4.83 5.08
N ASP A 69 5.80 -5.06 3.95
CA ASP A 69 7.13 -4.53 3.70
C ASP A 69 7.12 -3.02 3.48
N ALA A 70 6.13 -2.52 2.73
CA ALA A 70 5.91 -1.10 2.55
C ALA A 70 5.73 -0.40 3.91
N ARG A 71 4.86 -0.94 4.78
CA ARG A 71 4.66 -0.41 6.13
C ARG A 71 5.95 -0.40 6.96
N ARG A 72 6.72 -1.48 6.91
CA ARG A 72 8.01 -1.60 7.60
C ARG A 72 8.99 -0.52 7.12
N ILE A 73 9.06 -0.27 5.82
CA ILE A 73 9.91 0.76 5.22
C ILE A 73 9.48 2.16 5.64
N LEU A 74 8.17 2.45 5.66
CA LEU A 74 7.65 3.74 6.14
C LEU A 74 8.05 3.99 7.60
N ILE A 75 7.84 3.01 8.48
CA ILE A 75 8.23 3.10 9.89
C ILE A 75 9.73 3.32 10.05
N ALA A 76 10.55 2.57 9.30
CA ALA A 76 12.01 2.69 9.34
C ALA A 76 12.53 4.07 8.89
N ASN A 77 11.77 4.76 8.04
CA ASN A 77 12.11 6.11 7.54
C ASN A 77 11.30 7.21 8.23
N SER A 78 10.58 6.90 9.31
CA SER A 78 9.79 7.87 10.09
C SER A 78 8.69 8.60 9.30
N PHE A 79 8.07 7.91 8.34
CA PHE A 79 6.86 8.39 7.70
C PHE A 79 5.59 8.03 8.51
N PRO A 80 4.55 8.88 8.51
CA PRO A 80 4.49 10.21 7.90
C PRO A 80 5.34 11.23 8.68
N LYS A 81 6.02 12.13 7.96
CA LYS A 81 6.81 13.18 8.60
C LYS A 81 5.86 14.11 9.36
N ARG A 82 6.06 14.23 10.66
CA ARG A 82 5.33 15.21 11.46
C ARG A 82 5.90 16.59 11.12
N LYS A 83 5.04 17.52 10.70
CA LYS A 83 5.41 18.93 10.59
C LYS A 83 4.90 19.64 11.82
N GLU A 84 5.79 20.35 12.50
CA GLU A 84 5.41 21.14 13.64
C GLU A 84 4.66 22.40 13.18
N LEU A 85 3.62 22.76 13.93
CA LEU A 85 2.87 23.99 13.67
C LEU A 85 3.76 25.19 14.00
N GLY A 86 4.28 25.85 12.97
CA GLY A 86 4.98 27.13 13.12
C GLY A 86 4.03 28.30 13.36
N LEU A 87 4.51 29.54 13.15
CA LEU A 87 3.70 30.75 13.33
C LEU A 87 2.38 30.69 12.55
N SER A 88 2.41 30.22 11.29
CA SER A 88 1.22 30.15 10.43
C SER A 88 0.13 29.21 10.95
N GLY A 89 0.47 28.21 11.78
CA GLY A 89 -0.50 27.28 12.37
C GLY A 89 -1.24 27.90 13.55
N VAL A 90 -0.51 28.63 14.39
CA VAL A 90 -1.02 29.17 15.66
C VAL A 90 -1.97 30.36 15.47
N TYR A 91 -1.82 31.15 14.40
CA TYR A 91 -2.70 32.28 14.10
C TYR A 91 -4.03 31.91 13.42
N LYS A 92 -4.29 30.63 13.13
CA LYS A 92 -5.54 30.18 12.47
C LYS A 92 -6.73 30.12 13.43
N GLU A 93 -6.50 30.16 14.74
CA GLU A 93 -7.56 30.15 15.74
C GLU A 93 -8.27 31.51 15.78
N LYS A 94 -9.48 31.56 15.19
CA LYS A 94 -10.37 32.71 15.25
C LYS A 94 -11.42 32.45 16.33
N GLY A 95 -11.66 33.43 17.21
CA GLY A 95 -12.90 33.44 18.00
C GLY A 95 -12.82 34.08 19.39
N LEU A 96 -11.62 34.26 19.97
CA LEU A 96 -11.45 34.80 21.32
C LEU A 96 -10.18 35.68 21.39
N ILE A 97 -10.20 36.74 22.21
CA ILE A 97 -8.99 37.53 22.51
C ILE A 97 -8.17 36.72 23.53
N PRO A 98 -6.98 36.21 23.16
CA PRO A 98 -6.17 35.40 24.06
C PRO A 98 -5.64 36.21 25.24
N THR A 99 -5.54 35.56 26.39
CA THR A 99 -4.89 36.15 27.59
C THR A 99 -3.40 36.39 27.33
N PRO A 100 -2.72 37.29 28.07
CA PRO A 100 -1.28 37.54 27.88
C PRO A 100 -0.43 36.26 27.96
N ASP A 101 -0.72 35.38 28.93
CA ASP A 101 -0.02 34.11 29.12
C ASP A 101 -0.25 33.16 27.95
N GLU A 102 -1.48 33.11 27.44
CA GLU A 102 -1.84 32.30 26.28
C GLU A 102 -1.15 32.81 25.00
N GLN A 103 -1.10 34.12 24.79
CA GLN A 103 -0.37 34.72 23.66
C GLN A 103 1.11 34.36 23.71
N LYS A 104 1.73 34.44 24.89
CA LYS A 104 3.12 34.05 25.09
C LYS A 104 3.35 32.57 24.83
N ALA A 105 2.52 31.69 25.38
CA ALA A 105 2.60 30.24 25.15
C ALA A 105 2.46 29.90 23.66
N ARG A 106 1.48 30.50 22.98
CA ARG A 106 1.26 30.39 21.54
C ARG A 106 2.47 30.85 20.73
N PHE A 107 3.04 32.00 21.07
CA PHE A 107 4.25 32.53 20.42
C PHE A 107 5.44 31.58 20.59
N LEU A 108 5.66 31.05 21.79
CA LEU A 108 6.76 30.11 22.05
C LEU A 108 6.58 28.78 21.31
N LEU A 109 5.37 28.24 21.24
CA LEU A 109 5.06 27.04 20.45
C LEU A 109 5.30 27.26 18.96
N ALA A 110 4.83 28.39 18.44
CA ALA A 110 5.07 28.79 17.06
C ALA A 110 6.57 28.91 16.75
N LEU A 111 7.34 29.54 17.65
CA LEU A 111 8.78 29.71 17.50
C LEU A 111 9.51 28.37 17.54
N LYS A 112 9.15 27.48 18.48
CA LYS A 112 9.64 26.09 18.52
C LYS A 112 9.41 25.40 17.18
N GLY A 113 8.19 25.47 16.64
CA GLY A 113 7.86 24.84 15.36
C GLY A 113 8.67 25.40 14.19
N GLU A 114 8.89 26.72 14.13
CA GLU A 114 9.70 27.34 13.07
C GLU A 114 11.17 26.91 13.12
N ILE A 115 11.74 26.77 14.33
CA ILE A 115 13.10 26.29 14.52
C ILE A 115 13.21 24.82 14.08
N ILE A 116 12.29 23.96 14.50
CA ILE A 116 12.27 22.54 14.11
C ILE A 116 12.16 22.42 12.59
N ASN A 117 11.17 23.06 11.98
CA ASN A 117 10.96 23.02 10.53
C ASN A 117 12.17 23.56 9.75
N SER A 118 12.90 24.52 10.31
CA SER A 118 14.12 25.06 9.68
C SER A 118 15.30 24.11 9.80
N LEU A 119 15.47 23.44 10.95
CA LEU A 119 16.52 22.42 11.15
C LEU A 119 16.28 21.19 10.27
N GLU A 120 15.03 20.76 10.10
CA GLU A 120 14.68 19.60 9.26
C GLU A 120 14.83 19.85 7.76
N LYS A 121 14.81 21.12 7.31
CA LYS A 121 15.14 21.49 5.92
C LYS A 121 16.61 21.28 5.59
N ILE A 122 17.48 21.15 6.59
CA ILE A 122 18.91 20.95 6.37
C ILE A 122 19.14 19.53 5.82
N PRO A 123 19.83 19.38 4.67
CA PRO A 123 20.14 18.07 4.11
C PRO A 123 20.84 17.17 5.14
N GLY A 124 20.36 15.94 5.27
CA GLY A 124 20.89 14.95 6.21
C GLY A 124 20.25 14.96 7.60
N VAL A 125 19.48 15.99 7.96
CA VAL A 125 18.64 15.98 9.17
C VAL A 125 17.36 15.19 8.86
N VAL A 126 17.08 14.18 9.69
CA VAL A 126 15.89 13.32 9.52
C VAL A 126 14.75 13.82 10.40
N ASP A 127 15.08 14.36 11.57
CA ASP A 127 14.12 14.71 12.62
C ASP A 127 14.83 15.59 13.65
N ALA A 128 14.12 16.60 14.16
CA ALA A 128 14.63 17.53 15.15
C ALA A 128 13.58 17.81 16.24
N ASP A 129 14.00 17.80 17.50
CA ASP A 129 13.17 18.26 18.62
C ASP A 129 13.89 19.37 19.37
N VAL A 130 13.10 20.34 19.81
CA VAL A 130 13.58 21.55 20.48
C VAL A 130 12.71 21.78 21.71
N VAL A 131 13.36 21.94 22.85
CA VAL A 131 12.74 22.38 24.09
C VAL A 131 13.25 23.78 24.40
N LEU A 132 12.32 24.72 24.55
CA LEU A 132 12.60 26.11 24.92
C LEU A 132 12.11 26.36 26.34
N ASN A 133 12.97 26.93 27.17
CA ASN A 133 12.61 27.41 28.49
C ASN A 133 12.91 28.91 28.56
N VAL A 134 11.86 29.73 28.45
CA VAL A 134 11.94 31.19 28.44
C VAL A 134 11.21 31.71 29.67
N PRO A 135 11.93 32.16 30.72
CA PRO A 135 11.31 32.66 31.94
C PRO A 135 10.55 33.96 31.69
N ASP A 136 9.69 34.34 32.64
CA ASP A 136 9.01 35.63 32.62
C ASP A 136 9.99 36.76 32.92
N GLU A 137 9.84 37.87 32.18
CA GLU A 137 10.58 39.09 32.43
C GLU A 137 9.87 39.83 33.56
N ASP A 138 10.51 39.88 34.73
CA ASP A 138 10.02 40.71 35.83
C ASP A 138 10.69 42.08 35.74
N GLU A 139 9.95 43.07 35.22
CA GLU A 139 10.40 44.46 35.08
C GLU A 139 10.68 45.13 36.44
N PHE A 140 10.22 44.52 37.55
CA PHE A 140 10.41 45.01 38.92
C PHE A 140 11.43 44.19 39.71
N ALA A 141 12.22 43.32 39.06
CA ALA A 141 13.31 42.60 39.69
C ALA A 141 14.47 43.56 40.04
N GLU A 142 14.25 44.34 41.10
CA GLU A 142 15.18 45.24 41.72
C GLU A 142 16.28 44.42 42.42
N PHE A 143 17.39 44.25 41.72
CA PHE A 143 18.76 44.09 42.23
C PHE A 143 19.37 42.71 42.53
N GLU A 144 18.68 41.60 42.81
CA GLU A 144 19.42 40.36 43.21
C GLU A 144 18.85 39.00 42.79
N SER A 145 17.79 38.94 41.99
CA SER A 145 17.46 37.66 41.34
C SER A 145 18.29 37.55 40.08
N ALA A 146 19.31 36.69 40.07
CA ALA A 146 20.05 36.34 38.86
C ALA A 146 19.03 36.16 37.72
N GLU A 147 18.99 37.10 36.77
CA GLU A 147 18.04 37.10 35.67
C GLU A 147 18.05 35.68 35.09
N LYS A 148 16.94 34.95 35.26
CA LYS A 148 16.88 33.59 34.75
C LYS A 148 17.05 33.73 33.24
N ARG A 149 18.14 33.17 32.72
CA ARG A 149 18.43 33.23 31.30
C ARG A 149 17.55 32.22 30.57
N PRO A 150 17.06 32.54 29.37
CA PRO A 150 16.42 31.54 28.54
C PRO A 150 17.43 30.44 28.22
N THR A 151 16.95 29.21 28.14
CA THR A 151 17.75 28.01 27.86
C THR A 151 17.06 27.18 26.78
N ALA A 152 17.84 26.44 26.00
CA ALA A 152 17.29 25.54 25.00
C ALA A 152 18.00 24.18 24.98
N SER A 153 17.27 23.15 24.62
CA SER A 153 17.81 21.81 24.35
C SER A 153 17.35 21.35 22.99
N VAL A 154 18.28 20.89 22.17
CA VAL A 154 18.05 20.51 20.78
C VAL A 154 18.54 19.09 20.58
N VAL A 155 17.68 18.22 20.07
CA VAL A 155 18.04 16.87 19.67
C VAL A 155 17.89 16.78 18.16
N ILE A 156 18.96 16.37 17.48
CA ILE A 156 18.98 16.20 16.04
C ILE A 156 19.28 14.74 15.73
N ARG A 157 18.42 14.14 14.92
CA ARG A 157 18.65 12.82 14.36
C ARG A 157 19.06 12.96 12.90
N SER A 158 20.17 12.33 12.54
CA SER A 158 20.73 12.43 11.20
C SER A 158 21.05 11.07 10.58
N ARG A 159 20.98 11.01 9.25
CA ARG A 159 21.32 9.84 8.44
C ARG A 159 22.83 9.60 8.46
N SER A 160 23.25 8.34 8.68
CA SER A 160 24.66 7.97 8.57
C SER A 160 25.13 8.03 7.11
N GLY A 161 26.30 8.62 6.87
CA GLY A 161 26.94 8.66 5.55
C GLY A 161 26.92 10.03 4.87
N ASP A 162 26.05 10.95 5.29
CA ASP A 162 26.14 12.34 4.87
C ASP A 162 27.21 13.04 5.71
N ASP A 163 28.15 13.72 5.04
CA ASP A 163 29.07 14.65 5.71
C ASP A 163 28.25 15.87 6.14
N LEU A 164 27.62 15.74 7.31
CA LEU A 164 26.86 16.81 7.91
C LEU A 164 27.79 18.00 8.12
N SER A 165 27.65 19.01 7.27
CA SER A 165 28.19 20.34 7.53
C SER A 165 27.59 20.98 8.81
N LEU A 166 26.62 20.31 9.44
CA LEU A 166 25.93 20.70 10.66
C LEU A 166 26.76 20.31 11.89
N THR A 167 27.53 21.27 12.39
CA THR A 167 28.26 21.16 13.66
C THR A 167 27.38 21.62 14.81
N GLU A 168 27.61 21.08 16.02
CA GLU A 168 26.98 21.52 17.27
C GLU A 168 26.97 23.05 17.42
N GLY A 169 28.12 23.70 17.23
CA GLY A 169 28.24 25.16 17.33
C GLY A 169 27.44 25.94 16.29
N LYS A 170 27.14 25.37 15.12
CA LYS A 170 26.26 26.01 14.13
C LYS A 170 24.80 25.94 14.59
N VAL A 171 24.39 24.80 15.14
CA VAL A 171 23.06 24.61 15.71
C VAL A 171 22.85 25.54 16.90
N GLN A 172 23.81 25.59 17.83
CA GLN A 172 23.77 26.49 19.00
C GLN A 172 23.57 27.94 18.59
N ARG A 173 24.37 28.43 17.62
CA ARG A 173 24.26 29.80 17.10
C ARG A 173 22.94 30.05 16.39
N PHE A 174 22.47 29.09 15.58
CA PHE A 174 21.19 29.22 14.89
C PHE A 174 20.05 29.39 15.90
N VAL A 175 19.94 28.49 16.86
CA VAL A 175 18.87 28.51 17.87
C VAL A 175 18.96 29.74 18.77
N ALA A 176 20.17 30.11 19.20
CA ALA A 176 20.38 31.33 19.99
C ALA A 176 19.96 32.60 19.25
N ASN A 177 20.19 32.68 17.94
CA ASN A 177 19.75 33.81 17.13
C ASN A 177 18.25 33.80 16.83
N SER A 178 17.58 32.65 16.96
CA SER A 178 16.13 32.53 16.77
C SER A 178 15.31 32.91 18.00
N VAL A 179 15.89 32.86 19.20
CA VAL A 179 15.18 33.10 20.47
C VAL A 179 15.70 34.39 21.14
N PRO A 180 14.82 35.31 21.53
CA PRO A 180 15.23 36.54 22.22
C PRO A 180 16.04 36.24 23.49
N LYS A 181 17.14 36.99 23.69
CA LYS A 181 18.02 36.93 24.87
C LYS A 181 18.68 35.56 25.13
N LEU A 182 18.61 34.61 24.20
CA LEU A 182 19.26 33.29 24.32
C LEU A 182 20.74 33.37 23.94
N ASN A 183 21.60 32.89 24.83
CA ASN A 183 23.03 32.79 24.57
C ASN A 183 23.35 31.42 23.92
N PRO A 184 24.25 31.34 22.92
CA PRO A 184 24.70 30.05 22.36
C PRO A 184 25.24 29.05 23.39
N ASN A 185 25.83 29.53 24.49
CA ASN A 185 26.35 28.67 25.55
C ASN A 185 25.25 28.05 26.42
N ASP A 186 24.03 28.60 26.38
CA ASP A 186 22.85 28.12 27.11
C ASP A 186 21.98 27.18 26.24
N VAL A 187 22.56 26.67 25.14
CA VAL A 187 21.93 25.73 24.20
C VAL A 187 22.66 24.38 24.25
N ALA A 188 22.00 23.38 24.83
CA ALA A 188 22.47 22.00 24.79
C ALA A 188 22.07 21.35 23.46
N VAL A 189 23.01 20.73 22.75
CA VAL A 189 22.75 20.09 21.45
C VAL A 189 23.24 18.66 21.47
N ILE A 190 22.35 17.74 21.09
CA ILE A 190 22.65 16.30 20.97
C ILE A 190 22.42 15.89 19.53
N ILE A 191 23.45 15.36 18.86
CA ILE A 191 23.36 14.88 17.49
C ILE A 191 23.52 13.35 17.49
N SER A 192 22.45 12.63 17.15
CA SER A 192 22.44 11.18 17.02
C SER A 192 22.45 10.76 15.54
N ARG A 193 23.36 9.85 15.18
CA ARG A 193 23.45 9.29 13.83
C ARG A 193 22.71 7.97 13.79
N THR A 194 21.65 7.86 13.00
CA THR A 194 21.00 6.58 12.75
C THR A 194 21.80 5.82 11.71
N GLY A 195 22.46 4.74 12.11
CA GLY A 195 23.03 3.75 11.21
C GLY A 195 21.90 3.06 10.46
N GLY A 196 21.90 3.14 9.12
CA GLY A 196 21.03 2.28 8.32
C GLY A 196 21.38 0.84 8.65
N THR A 197 20.54 0.15 9.41
CA THR A 197 20.70 -1.28 9.61
C THR A 197 20.28 -1.93 8.30
N THR A 198 21.25 -2.10 7.38
CA THR A 198 21.11 -3.02 6.26
C THR A 198 21.04 -4.41 6.88
N ILE A 199 19.82 -4.92 7.08
CA ILE A 199 19.60 -6.30 7.47
C ILE A 199 19.96 -7.15 6.25
N ALA A 200 21.21 -7.61 6.18
CA ALA A 200 21.55 -8.75 5.34
C ALA A 200 20.83 -9.99 5.92
N PRO A 201 20.19 -10.84 5.10
CA PRO A 201 19.56 -12.05 5.60
C PRO A 201 20.64 -13.03 6.05
N SER A 202 20.93 -13.05 7.36
CA SER A 202 21.75 -14.09 7.97
C SER A 202 20.99 -15.42 7.89
N SER A 203 21.61 -16.34 7.18
CA SER A 203 21.22 -17.73 6.94
C SER A 203 20.94 -18.50 8.24
N THR A 204 19.87 -19.30 8.18
CA THR A 204 19.55 -20.51 8.93
C THR A 204 20.49 -20.87 10.08
N SER A 205 20.02 -20.70 11.32
CA SER A 205 20.56 -21.41 12.48
C SER A 205 19.49 -22.38 13.01
N THR A 206 19.76 -23.66 12.83
CA THR A 206 18.99 -24.81 13.29
C THR A 206 18.78 -24.77 14.80
N LEU A 207 17.52 -24.72 15.25
CA LEU A 207 17.16 -24.82 16.67
C LEU A 207 16.99 -26.29 17.08
N LEU A 208 17.83 -26.75 18.00
CA LEU A 208 17.56 -27.88 18.90
C LEU A 208 16.48 -27.49 19.92
N PRO A 209 15.61 -28.41 20.37
CA PRO A 209 14.59 -28.11 21.39
C PRO A 209 15.16 -28.26 22.82
N PRO A 210 14.83 -27.36 23.77
CA PRO A 210 15.01 -27.63 25.19
C PRO A 210 13.72 -28.18 25.84
N SER A 211 13.92 -29.12 26.76
CA SER A 211 12.90 -29.72 27.61
C SER A 211 12.27 -28.71 28.57
N THR A 212 10.95 -28.78 28.75
CA THR A 212 10.23 -28.11 29.84
C THR A 212 9.62 -29.12 30.79
N GLY A 213 10.17 -29.17 32.00
CA GLY A 213 9.48 -29.67 33.20
C GLY A 213 8.50 -28.61 33.74
N VAL A 214 7.48 -29.10 34.43
CA VAL A 214 6.26 -28.42 34.93
C VAL A 214 6.40 -28.23 36.48
N PRO A 215 5.47 -27.57 37.21
CA PRO A 215 5.15 -26.15 37.42
C PRO A 215 5.44 -25.74 38.91
N PRO A 216 4.82 -24.72 39.60
CA PRO A 216 3.38 -24.56 39.82
C PRO A 216 2.79 -23.14 39.71
N ALA A 217 1.47 -23.13 39.63
CA ALA A 217 0.55 -22.02 39.53
C ALA A 217 0.58 -21.08 40.74
N VAL A 218 0.39 -19.79 40.48
CA VAL A 218 -0.09 -18.80 41.46
C VAL A 218 -1.25 -18.04 40.83
N SER A 219 -2.39 -18.21 41.48
CA SER A 219 -3.69 -17.59 41.26
C SER A 219 -3.77 -16.21 41.94
N VAL A 220 -4.20 -15.16 41.22
CA VAL A 220 -4.75 -13.90 41.76
C VAL A 220 -5.75 -13.33 40.75
N PRO A 221 -6.86 -12.68 41.18
CA PRO A 221 -8.19 -12.85 40.58
C PRO A 221 -8.67 -11.72 39.67
N SER A 222 -9.75 -12.01 38.94
CA SER A 222 -10.54 -11.14 38.07
C SER A 222 -11.13 -9.92 38.79
N PRO A 223 -11.31 -8.78 38.09
CA PRO A 223 -12.35 -7.82 38.41
C PRO A 223 -13.53 -7.94 37.45
N VAL A 224 -14.67 -8.28 38.05
CA VAL A 224 -16.02 -7.68 37.89
C VAL A 224 -16.45 -7.27 36.49
N GLU A 225 -17.43 -8.01 35.97
CA GLU A 225 -18.33 -7.58 34.91
C GLU A 225 -19.27 -6.48 35.39
N GLU A 226 -19.40 -5.43 34.58
CA GLU A 226 -20.65 -4.67 34.47
C GLU A 226 -21.22 -4.89 33.06
N GLY A 227 -22.44 -5.39 33.05
CA GLY A 227 -23.11 -5.89 31.86
C GLY A 227 -23.52 -4.81 30.87
N ALA A 228 -23.54 -5.21 29.61
CA ALA A 228 -24.53 -4.76 28.66
C ALA A 228 -24.90 -5.96 27.79
N ASP A 229 -26.21 -6.23 27.72
CA ASP A 229 -26.86 -7.29 26.95
C ASP A 229 -26.29 -7.43 25.54
N PHE A 230 -25.84 -8.63 25.20
CA PHE A 230 -25.71 -9.08 23.83
C PHE A 230 -26.93 -9.93 23.47
N VAL A 231 -27.73 -9.44 22.52
CA VAL A 231 -28.62 -10.28 21.72
C VAL A 231 -27.97 -10.44 20.35
N GLU A 232 -27.50 -11.66 20.12
CA GLU A 232 -27.09 -12.17 18.83
C GLU A 232 -28.34 -12.34 17.94
N LEU A 233 -28.45 -11.54 16.86
CA LEU A 233 -29.23 -11.87 15.66
C LEU A 233 -28.77 -10.96 14.50
N ALA A 234 -27.96 -11.53 13.61
CA ALA A 234 -27.68 -11.09 12.24
C ALA A 234 -27.02 -9.69 12.04
N GLY A 235 -25.87 -9.47 12.67
CA GLY A 235 -25.07 -8.24 12.56
C GLY A 235 -24.40 -7.98 11.20
N MET A 236 -25.15 -7.49 10.22
CA MET A 236 -24.57 -6.78 9.07
C MET A 236 -25.18 -5.38 8.95
N LYS A 237 -24.49 -4.40 9.54
CA LYS A 237 -24.79 -2.97 9.39
C LYS A 237 -24.11 -2.49 8.11
N VAL A 238 -24.90 -2.19 7.08
CA VAL A 238 -24.42 -1.65 5.80
C VAL A 238 -24.81 -0.18 5.71
N GLU A 239 -23.81 0.66 5.46
CA GLU A 239 -23.93 2.10 5.24
C GLU A 239 -24.68 2.40 3.93
N GLU A 240 -25.66 3.32 3.99
CA GLU A 240 -26.71 3.53 2.96
C GLU A 240 -26.22 4.10 1.61
N GLY A 241 -24.91 4.20 1.36
CA GLY A 241 -24.35 4.71 0.10
C GLY A 241 -23.95 3.65 -0.95
N SER A 242 -23.89 2.35 -0.61
CA SER A 242 -23.22 1.34 -1.47
C SER A 242 -24.03 0.05 -1.74
N ILE A 243 -25.33 0.06 -1.49
CA ILE A 243 -26.20 -1.09 -1.81
C ILE A 243 -26.46 -1.20 -3.32
N GLY A 244 -26.49 -0.06 -4.05
CA GLY A 244 -26.72 -0.04 -5.49
C GLY A 244 -25.56 -0.66 -6.28
N ARG A 245 -24.32 -0.36 -5.90
CA ARG A 245 -23.12 -0.87 -6.56
C ARG A 245 -22.93 -2.36 -6.30
N LEU A 246 -23.17 -2.81 -5.07
CA LEU A 246 -23.10 -4.24 -4.71
C LEU A 246 -24.14 -5.07 -5.48
N LYS A 247 -25.40 -4.60 -5.59
CA LYS A 247 -26.43 -5.27 -6.40
C LYS A 247 -26.05 -5.35 -7.88
N LEU A 248 -25.44 -4.29 -8.43
CA LEU A 248 -24.97 -4.29 -9.82
C LEU A 248 -23.87 -5.35 -10.04
N PHE A 249 -22.92 -5.48 -9.11
CA PHE A 249 -21.88 -6.51 -9.16
C PHE A 249 -22.45 -7.92 -9.04
N PHE A 250 -23.42 -8.15 -8.14
CA PHE A 250 -24.08 -9.46 -8.00
C PHE A 250 -24.88 -9.84 -9.25
N ILE A 251 -25.60 -8.89 -9.86
CA ILE A 251 -26.33 -9.13 -11.12
C ILE A 251 -25.36 -9.40 -12.26
N GLY A 252 -24.27 -8.64 -12.36
CA GLY A 252 -23.21 -8.86 -13.34
C GLY A 252 -22.53 -10.22 -13.19
N LEU A 253 -22.21 -10.62 -11.95
CA LEU A 253 -21.62 -11.92 -11.62
C LEU A 253 -22.59 -13.07 -11.95
N LEU A 254 -23.88 -12.91 -11.65
CA LEU A 254 -24.91 -13.91 -11.96
C LEU A 254 -25.06 -14.08 -13.49
N LEU A 255 -25.11 -12.98 -14.24
CA LEU A 255 -25.16 -13.01 -15.71
C LEU A 255 -23.92 -13.67 -16.30
N LEU A 256 -22.74 -13.36 -15.78
CA LEU A 256 -21.48 -14.00 -16.19
C LEU A 256 -21.56 -15.52 -15.96
N LEU A 257 -22.00 -15.96 -14.79
CA LEU A 257 -22.15 -17.38 -14.45
C LEU A 257 -23.15 -18.08 -15.36
N MET A 258 -24.24 -17.40 -15.71
CA MET A 258 -25.28 -17.90 -16.61
C MET A 258 -24.73 -18.10 -18.04
N VAL A 259 -23.95 -17.13 -18.55
CA VAL A 259 -23.28 -17.23 -19.86
C VAL A 259 -22.25 -18.36 -19.86
N VAL A 260 -21.41 -18.47 -18.82
CA VAL A 260 -20.42 -19.55 -18.69
C VAL A 260 -21.10 -20.91 -18.67
N SER A 261 -22.18 -21.05 -17.90
CA SER A 261 -22.99 -22.28 -17.84
C SER A 261 -23.58 -22.65 -19.22
N ALA A 262 -24.17 -21.69 -19.92
CA ALA A 262 -24.75 -21.90 -21.25
C ALA A 262 -23.69 -22.35 -22.28
N VAL A 263 -22.51 -21.73 -22.28
CA VAL A 263 -21.39 -22.11 -23.15
C VAL A 263 -20.91 -23.53 -22.84
N LEU A 264 -20.82 -23.89 -21.56
CA LEU A 264 -20.44 -25.24 -21.12
C LEU A 264 -21.46 -26.28 -21.60
N LEU A 265 -22.76 -25.98 -21.46
CA LEU A 265 -23.85 -26.82 -21.92
C LEU A 265 -23.82 -27.01 -23.45
N ILE A 266 -23.66 -25.92 -24.21
CA ILE A 266 -23.51 -25.98 -25.67
C ILE A 266 -22.29 -26.82 -26.05
N MET A 267 -21.18 -26.70 -25.32
CA MET A 267 -19.98 -27.49 -25.57
C MET A 267 -20.22 -28.98 -25.30
N VAL A 268 -20.89 -29.33 -24.22
CA VAL A 268 -21.25 -30.72 -23.88
C VAL A 268 -22.20 -31.30 -24.92
N VAL A 269 -23.23 -30.54 -25.35
CA VAL A 269 -24.18 -30.99 -26.37
C VAL A 269 -23.49 -31.14 -27.73
N ARG A 270 -22.63 -30.19 -28.13
CA ARG A 270 -21.80 -30.31 -29.34
C ARG A 270 -20.93 -31.56 -29.26
N PHE A 271 -20.25 -31.78 -28.14
CA PHE A 271 -19.37 -32.92 -27.94
C PHE A 271 -20.13 -34.25 -27.95
N ASN A 272 -21.32 -34.30 -27.34
CA ASN A 272 -22.16 -35.48 -27.35
C ASN A 272 -22.74 -35.77 -28.75
N ARG A 273 -23.15 -34.73 -29.50
CA ARG A 273 -23.55 -34.87 -30.90
C ARG A 273 -22.41 -35.38 -31.78
N LEU A 274 -21.17 -34.96 -31.53
CA LEU A 274 -20.01 -35.53 -32.20
C LEU A 274 -19.81 -37.01 -31.83
N ARG A 275 -19.95 -37.40 -30.55
CA ARG A 275 -19.86 -38.82 -30.14
C ARG A 275 -20.91 -39.70 -30.81
N VAL A 276 -22.17 -39.27 -30.87
CA VAL A 276 -23.25 -40.06 -31.51
C VAL A 276 -22.97 -40.26 -33.00
N ARG A 277 -22.39 -39.24 -33.68
CA ARG A 277 -22.00 -39.35 -35.08
C ARG A 277 -20.84 -40.32 -35.33
N PHE A 278 -20.01 -40.59 -34.33
CA PHE A 278 -18.97 -41.63 -34.38
C PHE A 278 -19.49 -43.04 -34.08
N GLN A 279 -20.67 -43.19 -33.47
CA GLN A 279 -21.29 -44.50 -33.20
C GLN A 279 -22.17 -45.01 -34.35
N THR A 280 -22.64 -44.14 -35.26
CA THR A 280 -23.41 -44.54 -36.45
C THR A 280 -22.58 -44.58 -37.73
N GLY A 281 -21.31 -44.95 -37.63
CA GLY A 281 -20.52 -45.42 -38.76
C GLY A 281 -20.96 -46.83 -39.15
N THR A 282 -21.41 -46.97 -40.39
CA THR A 282 -21.90 -48.20 -41.04
C THR A 282 -20.92 -49.38 -40.96
N PRO A 283 -21.38 -50.62 -40.70
CA PRO A 283 -20.55 -51.81 -40.83
C PRO A 283 -20.28 -52.11 -42.31
N ILE A 284 -19.03 -52.47 -42.61
CA ILE A 284 -18.55 -52.99 -43.88
C ILE A 284 -18.30 -54.51 -43.70
N GLU A 285 -18.56 -55.28 -44.78
CA GLU A 285 -18.29 -56.72 -45.00
C GLU A 285 -19.24 -57.74 -44.29
N GLY A 286 -19.83 -58.75 -44.96
CA GLY A 286 -19.63 -59.27 -46.32
C GLY A 286 -20.68 -60.34 -46.77
N VAL A 287 -20.62 -60.58 -48.08
CA VAL A 287 -21.26 -61.48 -49.09
C VAL A 287 -21.33 -62.99 -48.67
N PRO A 288 -22.08 -63.98 -49.30
CA PRO A 288 -22.82 -64.05 -50.60
C PRO A 288 -24.20 -64.79 -50.65
N VAL A 289 -24.80 -64.85 -51.86
CA VAL A 289 -25.43 -66.01 -52.58
C VAL A 289 -26.88 -65.80 -53.09
N GLY A 290 -27.01 -65.85 -54.44
CA GLY A 290 -28.14 -66.39 -55.22
C GLY A 290 -29.37 -65.48 -55.38
N GLY A 291 -29.98 -65.25 -56.55
CA GLY A 291 -29.81 -65.73 -57.92
C GLY A 291 -30.94 -65.16 -58.78
N GLY A 292 -30.81 -65.23 -60.12
CA GLY A 292 -31.85 -64.92 -61.11
C GLY A 292 -31.75 -63.49 -61.69
N GLU A 293 -31.07 -63.29 -62.82
CA GLU A 293 -31.58 -63.39 -64.20
C GLU A 293 -32.23 -62.10 -64.73
N GLN A 294 -31.53 -61.37 -65.61
CA GLN A 294 -31.79 -61.26 -67.06
C GLN A 294 -31.22 -59.95 -67.66
N GLN A 295 -30.40 -60.13 -68.71
CA GLN A 295 -30.42 -59.40 -70.00
C GLN A 295 -30.22 -57.87 -70.02
N LEU A 296 -29.47 -57.21 -70.90
CA LEU A 296 -28.89 -57.53 -72.21
C LEU A 296 -27.91 -56.37 -72.56
N LEU A 297 -26.72 -56.73 -73.08
CA LEU A 297 -25.89 -56.12 -74.14
C LEU A 297 -25.82 -54.60 -74.40
N GLY A 298 -24.56 -54.16 -74.59
CA GLY A 298 -24.13 -53.00 -75.41
C GLY A 298 -23.54 -51.89 -74.55
N GLY A 299 -22.25 -51.55 -74.59
CA GLY A 299 -21.36 -51.37 -75.74
C GLY A 299 -21.09 -49.87 -75.88
N GLY A 300 -19.82 -49.43 -75.79
CA GLY A 300 -19.47 -48.02 -76.03
C GLY A 300 -18.15 -47.56 -75.42
N GLU A 301 -17.11 -47.57 -76.24
CA GLU A 301 -15.75 -47.02 -76.05
C GLU A 301 -15.66 -45.50 -75.84
N GLY A 302 -14.48 -45.07 -75.36
CA GLY A 302 -13.87 -43.75 -75.56
C GLY A 302 -13.68 -42.96 -74.26
N GLY A 303 -12.50 -42.49 -73.86
CA GLY A 303 -11.21 -42.30 -74.52
C GLY A 303 -10.63 -40.93 -74.10
N GLY A 304 -9.38 -40.91 -73.59
CA GLY A 304 -8.50 -39.73 -73.47
C GLY A 304 -8.85 -38.70 -72.37
N THR A 305 -7.95 -37.94 -71.75
CA THR A 305 -6.52 -37.65 -71.97
C THR A 305 -5.95 -36.93 -70.73
N GLU A 306 -4.63 -37.03 -70.58
CA GLU A 306 -3.73 -36.41 -69.61
C GLU A 306 -3.81 -34.87 -69.47
N GLY A 307 -3.22 -34.35 -68.38
CA GLY A 307 -3.02 -32.91 -68.16
C GLY A 307 -2.23 -32.54 -66.88
N THR A 308 -1.01 -33.06 -66.76
CA THR A 308 0.27 -32.42 -66.33
C THR A 308 0.28 -31.06 -65.58
N PHE A 309 0.90 -31.07 -64.39
CA PHE A 309 2.00 -30.19 -63.87
C PHE A 309 1.92 -28.64 -64.01
N ASP A 310 2.07 -27.90 -62.90
CA ASP A 310 3.17 -26.91 -62.73
C ASP A 310 3.38 -26.46 -61.26
N VAL A 311 4.60 -25.99 -61.03
CA VAL A 311 5.35 -25.73 -59.80
C VAL A 311 5.51 -24.21 -59.55
N GLY A 312 5.72 -23.85 -58.27
CA GLY A 312 6.43 -22.62 -57.86
C GLY A 312 5.50 -21.45 -57.52
N ARG A 313 5.86 -20.46 -56.69
CA ARG A 313 7.15 -19.98 -56.16
C ARG A 313 6.76 -18.87 -55.14
N ARG A 314 7.20 -18.96 -53.88
CA ARG A 314 8.13 -18.02 -53.19
C ARG A 314 7.76 -16.52 -53.19
N GLY A 315 7.74 -15.95 -51.98
CA GLY A 315 8.37 -14.66 -51.68
C GLY A 315 7.45 -13.45 -51.56
N GLY A 316 7.55 -12.79 -50.40
CA GLY A 316 6.87 -11.54 -50.05
C GLY A 316 6.75 -11.43 -48.54
#